data_AF-A0A959M454-F1
#
_entry.id   AF-A0A959M454-F1
#
_cell.length_a   1.000
_cell.length_b   1.000
_cell.length_c   1.000
_cell.angle_alpha   90.00
_cell.angle_beta   90.00
_cell.angle_gamma   90.00
#
_symmetry.space_group_name_H-M   'P 1'
#
loop_
_entity.id
_entity.type
_entity.pdbx_description
1 polymer ?
#
loop_
_entity_poly.entity_id
_entity_poly.type
_entity_poly.pdbx_seq_one_letter_code
_entity_poly.pdbx_strand_id
1 'polypeptide(L)'
;MATISLEGMQFYAYHGYYKEERIIGGEYIVDVYITTDVRKAAVKDDLANTINYETIYTICQMVMDEPAKLIETVAEKISLKIKHLYNNIKEMKVRVRKLNPPLNGPVAQAYVEVEGSFTKKCGRCQRPLLCYNDKTCWCVDTHVHKGQLAELKLQYGDNCLCKECLAFFSA
;
A
#
# COMPACT_ATOMS: atom_id res chain seq x y z
N MET A 1 9.99 -15.97 2.17
CA MET A 1 9.43 -14.65 1.81
C MET A 1 10.46 -13.94 0.96
N ALA A 2 10.03 -13.07 0.06
CA ALA A 2 10.94 -12.28 -0.76
C ALA A 2 10.48 -10.83 -0.82
N THR A 3 11.42 -9.95 -1.13
CA THR A 3 11.19 -8.54 -1.38
C THR A 3 11.28 -8.29 -2.88
N ILE A 4 10.26 -7.64 -3.43
CA ILE A 4 10.30 -7.07 -4.77
C ILE A 4 10.46 -5.56 -4.55
N SER A 5 11.54 -4.97 -5.07
CA SER A 5 11.77 -3.53 -4.99
C SER A 5 11.93 -2.91 -6.37
N LEU A 6 11.48 -1.66 -6.48
CA LEU A 6 11.79 -0.77 -7.59
C LEU A 6 12.27 0.55 -6.99
N GLU A 7 13.54 0.87 -7.24
CA GLU A 7 14.27 1.92 -6.55
C GLU A 7 14.79 2.96 -7.55
N GLY A 8 14.93 4.20 -7.09
CA GLY A 8 15.54 5.26 -7.88
C GLY A 8 14.66 5.76 -9.03
N MET A 9 13.34 5.57 -8.98
CA MET A 9 12.44 6.08 -10.02
C MET A 9 12.43 7.60 -9.98
N GLN A 10 12.90 8.24 -11.05
CA GLN A 10 12.99 9.70 -11.14
C GLN A 10 11.77 10.27 -11.84
N PHE A 11 11.19 11.32 -11.25
CA PHE A 11 10.04 12.03 -11.80
C PHE A 11 10.23 13.54 -11.66
N TYR A 12 9.77 14.27 -12.66
CA TYR A 12 9.57 15.71 -12.55
C TYR A 12 8.10 15.98 -12.27
N ALA A 13 7.78 16.66 -11.18
CA ALA A 13 6.40 16.85 -10.75
C ALA A 13 6.15 18.22 -10.11
N TYR A 14 4.89 18.59 -10.03
CA TYR A 14 4.44 19.91 -9.57
C TYR A 14 3.84 19.84 -8.16
N HIS A 15 4.50 19.11 -7.26
CA HIS A 15 4.07 19.03 -5.86
C HIS A 15 4.70 20.14 -5.01
N GLY A 16 3.98 20.61 -4.00
CA GLY A 16 4.49 21.60 -3.07
C GLY A 16 3.38 22.35 -2.38
N TYR A 17 3.67 22.90 -1.21
CA TYR A 17 2.69 23.66 -0.44
C TYR A 17 2.53 25.07 -1.00
N TYR A 18 3.64 25.68 -1.44
CA TYR A 18 3.65 27.01 -2.03
C TYR A 18 3.15 26.96 -3.47
N LYS A 19 2.61 28.08 -3.97
CA LYS A 19 2.08 28.14 -5.35
C LYS A 19 3.22 28.07 -6.36
N GLU A 20 4.31 28.71 -6.03
CA GLU A 20 5.54 28.84 -6.81
C GLU A 20 6.13 27.45 -7.10
N GLU A 21 6.16 26.56 -6.09
CA GLU A 21 6.59 25.17 -6.26
C GLU A 21 5.73 24.40 -7.27
N ARG A 22 4.41 24.65 -7.28
CA ARG A 22 3.47 24.00 -8.21
C ARG A 22 3.48 24.61 -9.61
N ILE A 23 4.17 25.73 -9.82
CA ILE A 23 4.37 26.36 -11.12
C ILE A 23 5.74 25.94 -11.70
N ILE A 24 6.78 26.03 -10.88
CA ILE A 24 8.15 25.70 -11.27
C ILE A 24 8.27 24.19 -11.44
N GLY A 25 7.77 23.41 -10.48
CA GLY A 25 8.01 21.97 -10.39
C GLY A 25 9.35 21.64 -9.73
N GLY A 26 9.62 20.35 -9.59
CA GLY A 26 10.85 19.85 -8.98
C GLY A 26 11.11 18.39 -9.30
N GLU A 27 12.31 17.93 -8.95
CA GLU A 27 12.73 16.55 -9.12
C GLU A 27 12.42 15.72 -7.87
N TYR A 28 11.90 14.53 -8.12
CA TYR A 28 11.50 13.58 -7.09
C TYR A 28 12.08 12.22 -7.38
N ILE A 29 12.38 11.48 -6.32
CA ILE A 29 12.73 10.07 -6.41
C ILE A 29 11.74 9.25 -5.61
N VAL A 30 11.19 8.21 -6.23
CA VAL A 30 10.28 7.27 -5.57
C VAL A 30 10.95 5.90 -5.47
N ASP A 31 10.84 5.28 -4.30
CA ASP A 31 11.22 3.89 -4.06
C ASP A 31 10.02 3.12 -3.52
N VAL A 32 9.82 1.90 -4.00
CA VAL A 32 8.78 1.00 -3.54
C VAL A 32 9.39 -0.34 -3.19
N TYR A 33 9.07 -0.85 -2.01
CA TYR A 33 9.49 -2.15 -1.51
C TYR A 33 8.26 -2.94 -1.10
N ILE A 34 8.12 -4.16 -1.60
CA ILE A 34 6.97 -5.00 -1.32
C ILE A 34 7.44 -6.38 -0.86
N THR A 35 7.00 -6.77 0.32
CA THR A 35 7.23 -8.09 0.87
C THR A 35 6.06 -9.01 0.51
N THR A 36 6.33 -10.10 -0.21
CA THR A 36 5.30 -11.07 -0.60
C THR A 36 5.83 -12.51 -0.63
N ASP A 37 4.94 -13.48 -0.86
CA ASP A 37 5.28 -14.88 -1.06
C ASP A 37 5.41 -15.19 -2.56
N VAL A 38 6.65 -15.22 -3.04
CA VAL A 38 6.96 -15.49 -4.45
C VAL A 38 7.09 -16.98 -4.77
N ARG A 39 6.94 -17.90 -3.79
CA ARG A 39 7.21 -19.33 -4.00
C ARG A 39 6.39 -19.92 -5.14
N LYS A 40 5.12 -19.53 -5.27
CA LYS A 40 4.24 -20.02 -6.35
C LYS A 40 4.70 -19.53 -7.72
N ALA A 41 5.05 -18.25 -7.83
CA ALA A 41 5.56 -17.66 -9.07
C ALA A 41 6.90 -18.28 -9.46
N ALA A 42 7.83 -18.44 -8.50
CA ALA A 42 9.16 -19.00 -8.74
C ALA A 42 9.12 -20.47 -9.18
N VAL A 43 8.20 -21.27 -8.65
CA VAL A 43 8.04 -22.68 -9.06
C VAL A 43 7.42 -22.81 -10.45
N LYS A 44 6.53 -21.89 -10.82
CA LYS A 44 5.78 -21.94 -12.08
C LYS A 44 6.38 -21.10 -13.21
N ASP A 45 7.40 -20.30 -12.90
CA ASP A 45 7.96 -19.28 -13.78
C ASP A 45 6.87 -18.39 -14.42
N ASP A 46 5.93 -17.93 -13.60
CA ASP A 46 4.70 -17.28 -14.05
C ASP A 46 4.54 -15.88 -13.44
N LEU A 47 4.56 -14.87 -14.32
CA LEU A 47 4.37 -13.47 -13.98
C LEU A 47 2.96 -13.18 -13.43
N ALA A 48 1.94 -13.95 -13.83
CA ALA A 48 0.56 -13.75 -13.36
C ALA A 48 0.40 -13.99 -11.85
N ASN A 49 1.34 -14.68 -11.22
CA ASN A 49 1.33 -15.01 -9.80
C ASN A 49 2.32 -14.17 -8.96
N THR A 50 2.96 -13.15 -9.55
CA THR A 50 3.90 -12.24 -8.86
C THR A 50 3.46 -10.78 -9.00
N ILE A 51 4.17 -9.89 -8.32
CA ILE A 51 3.95 -8.45 -8.42
C ILE A 51 4.82 -7.92 -9.55
N ASN A 52 4.18 -7.34 -10.57
CA ASN A 52 4.87 -6.77 -11.73
C ASN A 52 5.39 -5.37 -11.40
N TYR A 53 6.71 -5.19 -11.41
CA TYR A 53 7.35 -3.90 -11.17
C TYR A 53 7.05 -2.85 -12.26
N GLU A 54 6.71 -3.24 -13.49
CA GLU A 54 6.24 -2.30 -14.52
C GLU A 54 4.91 -1.65 -14.12
N THR A 55 4.03 -2.43 -13.48
CA THR A 55 2.77 -1.94 -12.94
C THR A 55 3.01 -0.99 -11.76
N ILE A 56 3.99 -1.28 -10.91
CA ILE A 56 4.42 -0.36 -9.83
C ILE A 56 4.90 0.96 -10.42
N TYR A 57 5.76 0.93 -11.43
CA TYR A 57 6.26 2.13 -12.11
C TYR A 57 5.10 2.97 -12.66
N THR A 58 4.18 2.33 -13.36
CA THR A 58 3.00 2.99 -13.95
C THR A 58 2.13 3.66 -12.88
N ILE A 59 1.90 2.99 -11.74
CA ILE A 59 1.17 3.59 -10.61
C ILE A 59 1.91 4.81 -10.06
N CYS A 60 3.23 4.72 -9.88
CA CYS A 60 4.03 5.83 -9.41
C CYS A 60 3.95 7.01 -10.37
N GLN A 61 4.14 6.78 -11.67
CA GLN A 61 4.04 7.81 -12.71
C GLN A 61 2.67 8.52 -12.66
N MET A 62 1.57 7.77 -12.68
CA MET A 62 0.22 8.36 -12.60
C MET A 62 0.01 9.24 -11.36
N VAL A 63 0.55 8.84 -10.21
CA VAL A 63 0.39 9.63 -8.97
C VAL A 63 1.29 10.87 -8.99
N MET A 64 2.50 10.76 -9.52
CA MET A 64 3.43 11.89 -9.65
C MET A 64 2.91 12.95 -10.65
N ASP A 65 2.14 12.54 -11.65
CA ASP A 65 1.49 13.45 -12.61
C ASP A 65 0.33 14.25 -12.00
N GLU A 66 -0.18 13.87 -10.81
CA GLU A 66 -1.25 14.58 -10.11
C GLU A 66 -0.67 15.53 -9.03
N PRO A 67 -0.71 16.86 -9.22
CA PRO A 67 -0.19 17.81 -8.24
C PRO A 67 -0.80 17.63 -6.84
N ALA A 68 0.05 17.73 -5.82
CA ALA A 68 -0.32 17.56 -4.43
C ALA A 68 0.41 18.59 -3.58
N LYS A 69 -0.16 18.95 -2.42
CA LYS A 69 0.49 19.91 -1.51
C LYS A 69 1.64 19.29 -0.73
N LEU A 70 1.55 18.00 -0.43
CA LEU A 70 2.38 17.27 0.52
C LEU A 70 2.91 16.00 -0.15
N ILE A 71 4.18 15.67 0.08
CA ILE A 71 4.78 14.42 -0.41
C ILE A 71 4.29 13.21 0.40
N GLU A 72 3.77 13.44 1.60
CA GLU A 72 3.00 12.51 2.43
C GLU A 72 1.77 12.01 1.67
N THR A 73 1.01 12.93 1.05
CA THR A 73 -0.18 12.58 0.27
C THR A 73 0.20 11.75 -0.97
N VAL A 74 1.33 12.06 -1.60
CA VAL A 74 1.85 11.31 -2.75
C VAL A 74 2.21 9.89 -2.33
N ALA A 75 3.01 9.74 -1.26
CA ALA A 75 3.42 8.43 -0.75
C ALA A 75 2.23 7.56 -0.35
N GLU A 76 1.24 8.14 0.33
CA GLU A 76 0.01 7.44 0.73
C GLU A 76 -0.85 7.06 -0.48
N LYS A 77 -1.01 7.93 -1.48
CA LYS A 77 -1.73 7.61 -2.73
C LYS A 77 -1.10 6.44 -3.48
N ILE A 78 0.23 6.42 -3.60
CA ILE A 78 0.96 5.31 -4.23
C ILE A 78 0.71 4.02 -3.45
N SER A 79 0.92 4.05 -2.13
CA SER A 79 0.65 2.93 -1.23
C SER A 79 -0.77 2.38 -1.42
N LEU A 80 -1.79 3.22 -1.34
CA LEU A 80 -3.19 2.81 -1.49
C LEU A 80 -3.48 2.22 -2.87
N LYS A 81 -3.01 2.83 -3.96
CA LYS A 81 -3.24 2.30 -5.32
C LYS A 81 -2.59 0.93 -5.53
N ILE A 82 -1.35 0.73 -5.07
CA ILE A 82 -0.67 -0.57 -5.13
C ILE A 82 -1.43 -1.61 -4.28
N LYS A 83 -1.79 -1.22 -3.05
CA LYS A 83 -2.57 -2.06 -2.13
C LYS A 83 -3.90 -2.52 -2.73
N HIS A 84 -4.63 -1.64 -3.41
CA HIS A 84 -5.91 -1.98 -4.02
C HIS A 84 -5.79 -2.89 -5.25
N LEU A 85 -4.63 -2.93 -5.89
CA LEU A 85 -4.38 -3.78 -7.04
C LEU A 85 -3.96 -5.21 -6.65
N TYR A 86 -3.22 -5.37 -5.54
CA TYR A 86 -2.64 -6.64 -5.14
C TYR A 86 -3.11 -7.10 -3.75
N ASN A 87 -3.67 -8.31 -3.69
CA ASN A 87 -4.22 -8.90 -2.46
C ASN A 87 -3.25 -9.85 -1.72
N ASN A 88 -2.00 -9.95 -2.19
CA ASN A 88 -0.98 -10.88 -1.68
C ASN A 88 0.24 -10.17 -1.06
N ILE A 89 0.17 -8.86 -0.86
CA ILE A 89 1.21 -8.02 -0.23
C ILE A 89 1.20 -8.20 1.30
N LYS A 90 2.26 -8.72 1.89
CA LYS A 90 2.35 -8.84 3.35
C LYS A 90 2.73 -7.54 4.03
N GLU A 91 3.71 -6.86 3.45
CA GLU A 91 4.24 -5.58 3.93
C GLU A 91 4.63 -4.74 2.73
N MET A 92 4.56 -3.43 2.87
CA MET A 92 4.96 -2.50 1.84
C MET A 92 5.58 -1.25 2.46
N LYS A 93 6.53 -0.68 1.74
CA LYS A 93 7.17 0.58 2.05
C LYS A 93 7.24 1.43 0.79
N VAL A 94 6.80 2.68 0.88
CA VAL A 94 6.90 3.66 -0.20
C VAL A 94 7.65 4.87 0.33
N ARG A 95 8.74 5.23 -0.35
CA ARG A 95 9.54 6.42 -0.04
C ARG A 95 9.42 7.41 -1.18
N VAL A 96 9.09 8.66 -0.85
CA VAL A 96 9.08 9.77 -1.80
C VAL A 96 10.08 10.81 -1.32
N ARG A 97 11.07 11.08 -2.16
CA ARG A 97 12.15 12.05 -1.92
C ARG A 97 11.91 13.26 -2.81
N LYS A 98 12.01 14.45 -2.24
CA LYS A 98 12.07 15.72 -2.97
C LYS A 98 13.52 16.18 -3.00
N LEU A 99 14.11 16.26 -4.18
CA LEU A 99 15.48 16.73 -4.35
C LEU A 99 15.52 18.26 -4.25
N ASN A 100 16.58 18.78 -3.65
CA ASN A 100 16.85 20.22 -3.52
C ASN A 100 15.60 21.04 -3.08
N PRO A 101 14.91 20.67 -1.98
CA PRO A 101 13.73 21.40 -1.54
C PRO A 101 14.07 22.87 -1.24
N PRO A 102 13.14 23.83 -1.48
CA PRO A 102 13.41 25.26 -1.35
C PRO A 102 13.52 25.65 0.12
N LEU A 103 14.74 25.54 0.66
CA LEU A 103 15.11 25.92 2.02
C LEU A 103 16.17 27.03 1.98
N ASN A 104 16.35 27.75 3.08
CA ASN A 104 17.37 28.82 3.21
C ASN A 104 18.81 28.28 3.42
N GLY A 105 19.15 27.12 2.84
CA GLY A 105 20.45 26.49 2.96
C GLY A 105 20.59 25.25 2.07
N PRO A 106 21.82 24.77 1.81
CA PRO A 106 22.05 23.63 0.95
C PRO A 106 21.61 22.33 1.61
N VAL A 107 20.74 21.59 0.94
CA VAL A 107 20.35 20.23 1.31
C VAL A 107 20.21 19.38 0.06
N ALA A 108 20.58 18.10 0.13
CA ALA A 108 20.47 17.20 -1.02
C ALA A 108 19.00 16.83 -1.30
N GLN A 109 18.25 16.48 -0.26
CA GLN A 109 16.88 16.01 -0.37
C GLN A 109 16.15 16.05 0.98
N ALA A 110 14.82 16.08 0.93
CA ALA A 110 13.94 15.71 2.04
C ALA A 110 13.08 14.51 1.60
N TYR A 111 12.67 13.63 2.52
CA TYR A 111 11.85 12.48 2.16
C TYR A 111 10.79 12.15 3.20
N VAL A 112 9.73 11.51 2.73
CA VAL A 112 8.71 10.83 3.55
C VAL A 112 8.70 9.37 3.18
N GLU A 113 8.50 8.52 4.18
CA GLU A 113 8.36 7.09 4.03
C GLU A 113 7.09 6.62 4.74
N VAL A 114 6.25 5.89 4.01
CA VAL A 114 5.06 5.25 4.55
C VAL A 114 5.27 3.74 4.56
N GLU A 115 4.98 3.11 5.69
CA GLU A 115 5.13 1.67 5.90
C GLU A 115 3.79 1.07 6.33
N GLY A 116 3.45 -0.10 5.78
CA GLY A 116 2.23 -0.83 6.13
C GLY A 116 2.49 -2.33 6.22
N SER A 117 2.07 -2.94 7.33
CA SER A 117 1.97 -4.39 7.48
C SER A 117 0.52 -4.84 7.45
N PHE A 118 0.22 -5.72 6.50
CA PHE A 118 -1.12 -6.26 6.26
C PHE A 118 -1.29 -7.65 6.87
N THR A 119 -0.24 -8.19 7.49
CA THR A 119 -0.32 -9.48 8.17
C THR A 119 -0.91 -9.27 9.57
N LYS A 120 -2.13 -9.76 9.79
CA LYS A 120 -2.84 -9.74 11.08
C LYS A 120 -3.04 -11.16 11.60
N LYS A 121 -3.36 -11.31 12.88
CA LYS A 121 -3.80 -12.59 13.46
C LYS A 121 -5.32 -12.66 13.45
N CYS A 122 -5.86 -13.83 13.16
CA CYS A 122 -7.30 -14.07 13.24
C CYS A 122 -7.78 -13.95 14.69
N GLY A 123 -8.82 -13.15 14.95
CA GLY A 123 -9.39 -13.01 16.30
C GLY A 123 -9.85 -14.33 16.93
N ARG A 124 -10.29 -15.31 16.11
CA ARG A 124 -10.77 -16.63 16.58
C ARG A 124 -9.67 -17.69 16.67
N CYS A 125 -9.01 -18.00 15.55
CA CYS A 125 -8.05 -19.12 15.51
C CYS A 125 -6.58 -18.71 15.66
N GLN A 126 -6.30 -17.40 15.79
CA GLN A 126 -4.95 -16.83 15.92
C GLN A 126 -3.99 -17.10 14.75
N ARG A 127 -4.45 -17.75 13.67
CA ARG A 127 -3.67 -17.96 12.44
C ARG A 127 -3.41 -16.63 11.72
N PRO A 128 -2.24 -16.46 11.08
CA PRO A 128 -1.94 -15.26 10.31
C PRO A 128 -2.84 -15.18 9.07
N LEU A 129 -3.31 -13.97 8.77
CA LEU A 129 -4.12 -13.64 7.59
C LEU A 129 -3.71 -12.28 7.03
N LEU A 130 -3.96 -12.09 5.74
CA LEU A 130 -3.82 -10.78 5.10
C LEU A 130 -5.09 -9.98 5.30
N CYS A 131 -4.93 -8.75 5.77
CA CYS A 131 -6.05 -7.87 6.02
C CYS A 131 -5.81 -6.47 5.46
N TYR A 132 -6.66 -6.08 4.52
CA TYR A 132 -6.55 -4.81 3.80
C TYR A 132 -7.70 -3.84 4.10
N ASN A 133 -8.59 -4.16 5.05
CA ASN A 133 -9.86 -3.46 5.22
C ASN A 133 -10.67 -3.42 3.92
N ASP A 134 -10.76 -4.57 3.24
CA ASP A 134 -11.47 -4.75 1.98
C ASP A 134 -12.41 -5.97 2.04
N LYS A 135 -13.06 -6.29 0.92
CA LYS A 135 -14.06 -7.37 0.82
C LYS A 135 -13.57 -8.79 1.16
N THR A 136 -12.29 -9.00 1.44
CA THR A 136 -11.71 -10.32 1.73
C THR A 136 -11.37 -10.53 3.21
N CYS A 137 -11.35 -9.45 3.99
CA CYS A 137 -11.13 -9.42 5.43
C CYS A 137 -12.33 -8.68 6.06
N TRP A 138 -12.92 -9.12 7.18
CA TRP A 138 -14.10 -8.45 7.79
C TRP A 138 -13.86 -7.06 8.39
N CYS A 139 -12.81 -6.41 7.94
CA CYS A 139 -12.50 -5.05 8.25
C CYS A 139 -13.36 -4.16 7.32
N VAL A 140 -14.64 -4.03 7.69
CA VAL A 140 -15.66 -3.12 7.13
C VAL A 140 -16.01 -3.41 5.64
N ASP A 141 -17.28 -3.75 5.40
CA ASP A 141 -17.95 -3.98 4.10
C ASP A 141 -17.72 -5.33 3.37
N THR A 142 -18.28 -6.40 3.97
CA THR A 142 -18.65 -7.63 3.24
C THR A 142 -20.09 -8.04 3.52
N HIS A 143 -20.69 -8.78 2.57
CA HIS A 143 -22.06 -9.33 2.57
C HIS A 143 -22.27 -10.40 3.66
N VAL A 144 -22.11 -10.01 4.92
CA VAL A 144 -22.60 -10.77 6.08
C VAL A 144 -23.96 -10.20 6.41
N HIS A 145 -24.96 -11.04 6.69
CA HIS A 145 -26.27 -10.57 7.10
C HIS A 145 -26.12 -9.59 8.28
N LYS A 146 -26.80 -8.43 8.23
CA LYS A 146 -26.58 -7.32 9.20
C LYS A 146 -26.66 -7.77 10.67
N GLY A 147 -27.51 -8.76 10.98
CA GLY A 147 -27.63 -9.34 12.32
C GLY A 147 -26.37 -10.07 12.80
N GLN A 148 -25.76 -10.90 11.95
CA GLN A 148 -24.54 -11.63 12.28
C GLN A 148 -23.34 -10.70 12.42
N LEU A 149 -23.27 -9.64 11.60
CA LEU A 149 -22.21 -8.65 11.69
C LEU A 149 -22.17 -7.95 13.07
N ALA A 150 -23.34 -7.72 13.68
CA ALA A 150 -23.43 -7.12 15.01
C ALA A 150 -22.91 -8.08 16.11
N GLU A 151 -23.27 -9.36 16.05
CA GLU A 151 -22.79 -10.39 16.98
C GLU A 151 -21.27 -10.55 16.90
N LEU A 152 -20.73 -10.55 15.70
CA LEU A 152 -19.31 -10.78 15.47
C LEU A 152 -18.46 -9.59 15.93
N LYS A 153 -18.98 -8.35 15.78
CA LYS A 153 -18.40 -7.15 16.39
C LYS A 153 -18.45 -7.19 17.91
N LEU A 154 -19.55 -7.68 18.50
CA LEU A 154 -19.67 -7.82 19.95
C LEU A 154 -18.68 -8.86 20.51
N GLN A 155 -18.46 -9.95 19.80
CA GLN A 155 -17.65 -11.08 20.25
C GLN A 155 -16.15 -10.89 20.01
N TYR A 156 -15.76 -10.30 18.87
CA TYR A 156 -14.36 -10.22 18.45
C TYR A 156 -13.81 -8.78 18.34
N GLY A 157 -14.66 -7.76 18.54
CA GLY A 157 -14.27 -6.35 18.46
C GLY A 157 -13.77 -5.95 17.06
N ASP A 158 -12.67 -5.21 17.01
CA ASP A 158 -11.99 -4.80 15.76
C ASP A 158 -11.08 -5.89 15.17
N ASN A 159 -11.05 -7.09 15.76
CA ASN A 159 -10.19 -8.17 15.28
C ASN A 159 -10.81 -8.87 14.07
N CYS A 160 -10.08 -8.84 12.96
CA CYS A 160 -10.54 -9.48 11.73
C CYS A 160 -10.38 -11.02 11.76
N LEU A 161 -11.26 -11.70 11.04
CA LEU A 161 -11.38 -13.16 11.02
C LEU A 161 -10.98 -13.73 9.66
N CYS A 162 -10.32 -14.88 9.64
CA CYS A 162 -9.89 -15.53 8.39
C CYS A 162 -11.06 -16.24 7.70
N LYS A 163 -10.98 -16.41 6.37
CA LYS A 163 -12.02 -17.05 5.54
C LYS A 163 -12.61 -18.34 6.13
N GLU A 164 -11.77 -19.21 6.70
CA GLU A 164 -12.21 -20.45 7.33
C GLU A 164 -13.03 -20.21 8.60
N CYS A 165 -12.60 -19.28 9.46
CA CYS A 165 -13.36 -18.90 10.65
C CYS A 165 -14.68 -18.20 10.30
N LEU A 166 -14.71 -17.47 9.17
CA LEU A 166 -15.91 -16.82 8.63
C LEU A 166 -16.93 -17.82 8.11
N ALA A 167 -16.46 -18.88 7.46
CA ALA A 167 -17.32 -19.91 6.88
C ALA A 167 -18.23 -20.60 7.92
N PHE A 168 -17.83 -20.64 9.19
CA PHE A 168 -18.67 -21.14 10.28
C PHE A 168 -19.90 -20.27 10.57
N PHE A 169 -19.89 -19.01 10.13
CA PHE A 169 -20.95 -18.04 10.39
C PHE A 169 -21.71 -17.66 9.12
N SER A 170 -21.15 -17.89 7.92
CA SER A 170 -21.91 -17.74 6.68
C SER A 170 -22.86 -18.93 6.49
N ALA A 171 -24.13 -18.73 6.83
CA ALA A 171 -25.24 -19.57 6.41
C ALA A 171 -26.03 -18.85 5.30
#